data_AF-A0A3S9WIZ5-F1
#
_entry.id   AF-A0A3S9WIZ5-F1
#
_cell.length_a   1.000
_cell.length_b   1.000
_cell.length_c   1.000
_cell.angle_alpha   90.00
_cell.angle_beta   90.00
_cell.angle_gamma   90.00
#
_symmetry.space_group_name_H-M   'P 1'
#
loop_
_entity.id
_entity.type
_entity.pdbx_description
1 polymer ?
#
loop_
_entity_poly.entity_id
_entity_poly.type
_entity_poly.pdbx_seq_one_letter_code
_entity_poly.pdbx_strand_id
1 'polypeptide(L)'
;MTTKHRSPEWSRTTRTVRAQARRAHAQGDVVVCWRCGQPLPVDAEDRLIFDVGHIDPNGGEGVDNAAPEHRSRSGLCVGNRAHGGRMGAAITNARKSTKTTFKPLPWA
;
A
#
# COMPACT_ATOMS: atom_id res chain seq x y z
N MET A 1 0.82 8.17 -6.49
CA MET A 1 -0.28 8.52 -5.57
C MET A 1 -1.49 8.91 -6.40
N THR A 2 -2.40 7.96 -6.63
CA THR A 2 -3.67 8.19 -7.30
C THR A 2 -4.64 8.93 -6.36
N THR A 3 -5.57 9.68 -6.94
CA THR A 3 -6.53 10.58 -6.30
C THR A 3 -7.32 9.95 -5.15
N LYS A 4 -7.57 8.64 -5.22
CA LYS A 4 -8.25 7.83 -4.19
C LYS A 4 -7.60 7.90 -2.80
N HIS A 5 -6.27 7.98 -2.73
CA HIS A 5 -5.56 8.04 -1.44
C HIS A 5 -5.63 9.41 -0.73
N ARG A 6 -6.23 10.43 -1.34
CA ARG A 6 -6.45 11.76 -0.72
C ARG A 6 -7.91 12.01 -0.37
N SER A 7 -8.80 11.04 -0.56
CA SER A 7 -10.19 11.24 -0.21
C SER A 7 -10.35 11.34 1.32
N PRO A 8 -11.34 12.12 1.80
CA PRO A 8 -11.71 12.14 3.20
C PRO A 8 -12.22 10.77 3.69
N GLU A 9 -12.76 9.96 2.80
CA GLU A 9 -13.27 8.62 3.08
C GLU A 9 -12.11 7.66 3.38
N TRP A 10 -11.11 7.58 2.51
CA TRP A 10 -9.90 6.81 2.74
C TRP A 10 -9.16 7.22 4.02
N SER A 11 -9.12 8.52 4.32
CA SER A 11 -8.54 9.04 5.56
C SER A 11 -9.28 8.57 6.81
N ARG A 12 -10.62 8.50 6.76
CA ARG A 12 -11.45 7.94 7.84
C ARG A 12 -11.22 6.44 7.99
N THR A 13 -11.27 5.71 6.88
CA THR A 13 -11.06 4.26 6.84
C THR A 13 -9.72 3.86 7.43
N THR A 14 -8.62 4.49 6.98
CA THR A 14 -7.27 4.21 7.49
C THR A 14 -7.13 4.54 8.98
N ARG A 15 -7.81 5.59 9.47
CA ARG A 15 -7.85 5.90 10.90
C ARG A 15 -8.56 4.80 11.69
N THR A 16 -9.69 4.29 11.20
CA THR A 16 -10.44 3.18 11.82
C THR A 16 -9.59 1.91 11.89
N VAL A 17 -8.99 1.49 10.77
CA VAL A 17 -8.13 0.29 10.72
C VAL A 17 -6.93 0.43 11.67
N ARG A 18 -6.32 1.62 11.72
CA ARG A 18 -5.21 1.87 12.66
C ARG A 18 -5.64 1.76 14.13
N ALA A 19 -6.81 2.28 14.46
CA ALA A 19 -7.34 2.19 15.82
C ALA A 19 -7.65 0.74 16.20
N GLN A 20 -8.24 -0.05 15.30
CA GLN A 20 -8.52 -1.46 15.51
C GLN A 20 -7.24 -2.28 15.72
N ALA A 21 -6.25 -2.13 14.85
CA ALA A 21 -4.97 -2.84 14.97
C ALA A 21 -4.24 -2.49 16.27
N ARG A 22 -4.20 -1.20 16.65
CA ARG A 22 -3.58 -0.78 17.91
C ARG A 22 -4.32 -1.31 19.13
N ARG A 23 -5.65 -1.38 19.07
CA ARG A 23 -6.46 -1.96 20.14
C ARG A 23 -6.19 -3.46 20.30
N ALA A 24 -6.16 -4.21 19.20
CA ALA A 24 -5.83 -5.64 19.22
C ALA A 24 -4.44 -5.88 19.83
N HIS A 25 -3.44 -5.11 19.40
CA HIS A 25 -2.09 -5.17 19.98
C HIS A 25 -2.07 -4.87 21.49
N ALA A 26 -2.77 -3.82 21.92
CA ALA A 26 -2.87 -3.46 23.34
C ALA A 26 -3.59 -4.54 24.18
N GLN A 27 -4.41 -5.39 23.56
CA GLN A 27 -5.04 -6.55 24.18
C GLN A 27 -4.14 -7.79 24.22
N GLY A 28 -2.94 -7.71 23.62
CA GLY A 28 -2.01 -8.83 23.50
C GLY A 28 -2.20 -9.68 22.24
N ASP A 29 -3.10 -9.29 21.34
CA ASP A 29 -3.32 -10.02 20.08
C ASP A 29 -2.19 -9.74 19.08
N VAL A 30 -1.79 -10.80 18.37
CA VAL A 30 -0.81 -10.69 17.30
C VAL A 30 -1.48 -10.14 16.05
N VAL A 31 -1.19 -8.88 15.71
CA VAL A 31 -1.66 -8.28 14.47
C VAL A 31 -0.76 -8.71 13.31
N VAL A 32 -1.37 -9.34 12.32
CA VAL A 32 -0.65 -9.88 11.15
C VAL A 32 -0.84 -9.00 9.92
N CYS A 33 0.16 -9.02 9.04
CA CYS A 33 0.09 -8.44 7.71
C CYS A 33 -0.84 -9.28 6.83
N TRP A 34 -1.88 -8.67 6.25
CA TRP A 34 -2.82 -9.39 5.38
C TRP A 34 -2.16 -10.03 4.15
N ARG A 35 -1.05 -9.45 3.67
CA ARG A 35 -0.39 -9.85 2.43
C ARG A 35 0.46 -11.12 2.58
N CYS A 36 1.14 -11.27 3.71
CA CYS A 36 2.08 -12.38 3.93
C CYS A 36 1.76 -13.24 5.17
N GLY A 37 0.74 -12.87 5.94
CA GLY A 37 0.34 -13.57 7.17
C GLY A 37 1.33 -13.44 8.33
N GLN A 38 2.45 -12.74 8.17
CA GLN A 38 3.46 -12.59 9.23
C GLN A 38 3.09 -11.46 10.20
N PRO A 39 3.50 -11.54 11.47
CA PRO A 39 3.31 -10.47 12.45
C PRO A 39 3.82 -9.12 11.96
N LEU A 40 3.11 -8.05 12.31
CA LEU A 40 3.56 -6.69 12.08
C LEU A 40 4.65 -6.33 13.09
N PRO A 41 5.72 -5.64 12.66
CA PRO A 41 6.81 -5.26 13.54
C PRO A 41 6.34 -4.19 14.52
N VAL A 42 6.92 -4.21 15.72
CA VAL A 42 6.79 -3.17 16.73
C VAL A 42 8.09 -2.36 16.82
N ASP A 43 8.00 -1.10 17.26
CA ASP A 43 9.17 -0.28 17.57
C ASP A 43 9.71 -0.55 18.98
N ALA A 44 10.76 0.19 19.37
CA ALA A 44 11.38 0.09 20.69
C ALA A 44 10.44 0.52 21.84
N GLU A 45 9.31 1.17 21.54
CA GLU A 45 8.29 1.63 22.49
C GLU A 45 7.04 0.73 22.44
N ASP A 46 7.17 -0.48 21.84
CA ASP A 46 6.11 -1.47 21.69
C ASP A 46 4.89 -0.98 20.86
N ARG A 47 5.15 -0.11 19.87
CA ARG A 47 4.10 0.38 18.97
C ARG A 47 4.19 -0.29 17.62
N LEU A 48 3.04 -0.74 17.11
CA LEU A 48 2.93 -1.32 15.78
C LEU A 48 3.37 -0.36 14.67
N ILE A 49 4.32 -0.82 13.84
CA ILE A 49 4.82 -0.12 12.65
C ILE A 49 4.23 -0.80 11.40
N PHE A 50 3.23 -0.17 10.79
CA PHE A 50 2.57 -0.69 9.60
C PHE A 50 1.97 0.44 8.75
N ASP A 51 1.68 0.14 7.50
CA ASP A 51 0.86 0.99 6.63
C ASP A 51 -0.49 0.29 6.38
N VAL A 52 -1.50 1.05 5.94
CA VAL A 52 -2.81 0.48 5.56
C VAL A 52 -2.86 0.43 4.04
N GLY A 53 -3.12 -0.75 3.50
CA GLY A 53 -3.25 -1.03 2.08
C GLY A 53 -4.68 -1.34 1.69
N HIS A 54 -4.94 -1.29 0.38
CA HIS A 54 -6.17 -1.85 -0.18
C HIS A 54 -5.96 -3.35 -0.42
N ILE A 55 -6.98 -4.16 -0.11
CA ILE A 55 -6.98 -5.59 -0.43
C ILE A 55 -7.18 -5.77 -1.94
N ASP A 56 -8.23 -5.17 -2.49
CA ASP A 56 -8.50 -5.06 -3.93
C ASP A 56 -8.16 -3.63 -4.42
N PRO A 57 -7.21 -3.48 -5.36
CA PRO A 57 -6.89 -2.19 -5.99
C PRO A 57 -8.09 -1.51 -6.69
N ASN A 58 -9.07 -2.29 -7.14
CA ASN A 58 -10.26 -1.81 -7.82
C ASN A 58 -11.48 -1.66 -6.89
N GLY A 59 -11.37 -2.13 -5.64
CA GLY A 59 -12.44 -2.04 -4.66
C GLY A 59 -12.72 -0.61 -4.16
N GLY A 60 -13.70 -0.51 -3.26
CA GLY A 60 -14.08 0.74 -2.61
C GLY A 60 -13.04 1.25 -1.61
N GLU A 61 -13.30 2.44 -1.05
CA GLU A 61 -12.44 3.08 -0.03
C GLU A 61 -12.89 2.75 1.41
N GLY A 62 -13.81 1.79 1.55
CA GLY A 62 -14.38 1.33 2.80
C GLY A 62 -13.42 0.48 3.64
N VAL A 63 -13.79 0.28 4.90
CA VAL A 63 -13.02 -0.50 5.89
C VAL A 63 -12.92 -1.97 5.49
N ASP A 64 -13.91 -2.48 4.78
CA ASP A 64 -13.98 -3.82 4.20
C ASP A 64 -12.86 -4.08 3.18
N ASN A 65 -12.39 -3.04 2.49
CA ASN A 65 -11.30 -3.14 1.51
C ASN A 65 -9.94 -2.65 2.06
N ALA A 66 -9.86 -2.34 3.35
CA ALA A 66 -8.65 -1.77 3.96
C ALA A 66 -8.06 -2.70 5.01
N ALA A 67 -6.77 -3.02 4.88
CA ALA A 67 -6.12 -3.95 5.80
C ALA A 67 -4.68 -3.51 6.14
N PRO A 68 -4.18 -3.88 7.35
CA PRO A 68 -2.83 -3.53 7.77
C PRO A 68 -1.78 -4.41 7.08
N GLU A 69 -0.71 -3.78 6.58
CA GLU A 69 0.41 -4.48 5.95
C GLU A 69 1.77 -3.88 6.33
N HIS A 70 2.84 -4.63 6.08
CA HIS A 70 4.19 -4.16 6.35
C HIS A 70 4.47 -2.84 5.62
N ARG A 71 4.90 -1.83 6.36
CA ARG A 71 5.31 -0.52 5.83
C ARG A 71 6.48 -0.66 4.84
N SER A 72 7.50 -1.40 5.25
CA SER A 72 8.74 -1.66 4.52
C SER A 72 8.93 -3.16 4.30
N ARG A 73 9.94 -3.54 3.52
CA ARG A 73 10.28 -4.95 3.33
C ARG A 73 10.53 -5.61 4.69
N SER A 74 9.86 -6.73 4.94
CA SER A 74 10.03 -7.55 6.14
C SER A 74 10.01 -9.01 5.74
N GLY A 75 11.13 -9.70 5.90
CA GLY A 75 11.33 -11.07 5.41
C GLY A 75 10.97 -11.21 3.93
N LEU A 76 9.97 -12.05 3.65
CA LEU A 76 9.44 -12.32 2.29
C LEU A 76 8.44 -11.26 1.81
N CYS A 77 7.93 -10.40 2.70
CA CYS A 77 6.99 -9.36 2.32
C CYS A 77 7.73 -8.17 1.71
N VAL A 78 7.31 -7.77 0.50
CA VAL A 78 7.86 -6.59 -0.21
C VAL A 78 7.53 -5.28 0.53
N GLY A 79 6.43 -5.25 1.29
CA GLY A 79 5.92 -4.07 1.97
C GLY A 79 5.22 -3.09 1.05
N ASN A 80 4.32 -2.29 1.63
CA ASN A 80 3.44 -1.37 0.90
C ASN A 80 4.22 -0.34 0.07
N ARG A 81 5.26 0.27 0.67
CA ARG A 81 5.98 1.36 0.01
C ARG A 81 6.76 0.92 -1.23
N ALA A 82 7.42 -0.23 -1.17
CA ALA A 82 8.15 -0.76 -2.31
C ALA A 82 7.19 -1.25 -3.40
N HIS A 83 6.07 -1.85 -3.01
CA HIS A 83 5.01 -2.26 -3.94
C HIS A 83 4.37 -1.05 -4.65
N GLY A 84 3.99 -0.02 -3.89
CA GLY A 84 3.47 1.23 -4.43
C GLY A 84 4.47 1.98 -5.32
N GLY A 85 5.76 1.96 -4.97
CA GLY A 85 6.84 2.49 -5.79
C GLY A 85 6.98 1.75 -7.13
N ARG A 86 6.94 0.42 -7.11
CA ARG A 86 6.98 -0.43 -8.32
C ARG A 86 5.77 -0.15 -9.23
N MET A 87 4.57 -0.04 -8.68
CA MET A 87 3.39 0.34 -9.46
C MET A 87 3.51 1.75 -10.06
N GLY A 88 3.97 2.72 -9.29
CA GLY A 88 4.18 4.09 -9.78
C GLY A 88 5.18 4.12 -10.94
N ALA A 89 6.26 3.35 -10.83
CA ALA A 89 7.23 3.18 -11.91
C ALA A 89 6.62 2.51 -13.14
N ALA A 90 5.84 1.44 -12.97
CA ALA A 90 5.15 0.76 -14.07
C ALA A 90 4.19 1.70 -14.83
N ILE A 91 3.37 2.48 -14.11
CA ILE A 91 2.46 3.47 -14.72
C ILE A 91 3.26 4.55 -15.48
N THR A 92 4.35 5.04 -14.88
CA THR A 92 5.20 6.07 -15.50
C THR A 92 5.87 5.55 -16.77
N ASN A 93 6.39 4.33 -16.73
CA ASN A 93 7.05 3.68 -17.85
C ASN A 93 6.06 3.35 -18.97
N ALA A 94 4.85 2.89 -18.65
CA ALA A 94 3.78 2.69 -19.62
C ALA A 94 3.44 3.99 -20.36
N ARG A 95 3.32 5.12 -19.65
CA ARG A 95 3.09 6.44 -20.24
C ARG A 95 4.24 6.92 -21.14
N LYS A 96 5.49 6.57 -20.80
CA LYS A 96 6.66 6.90 -21.64
C LYS A 96 6.69 6.05 -22.92
N SER A 97 6.33 4.77 -22.82
CA SER A 97 6.25 3.85 -23.96
C SER A 97 5.25 4.31 -25.03
N THR A 98 4.17 5.02 -24.64
CA THR A 98 3.17 5.54 -25.60
C THR A 98 3.66 6.76 -26.40
N LYS A 99 4.81 7.35 -26.04
CA LYS A 99 5.42 8.47 -26.78
C LYS A 99 6.48 7.99 -27.77
N THR A 100 6.19 6.94 -28.54
CA THR A 100 6.94 6.68 -29.78
C THR A 100 6.56 7.76 -30.80
N THR A 101 7.27 8.88 -30.76
CA THR A 101 7.33 9.80 -31.89
C THR A 101 7.90 9.02 -33.07
N PHE A 102 7.06 8.71 -34.06
CA PHE A 102 7.52 8.16 -35.32
C PHE A 102 8.53 9.14 -35.91
N LYS A 103 9.81 8.76 -35.93
CA LYS A 103 10.83 9.45 -36.72
C LYS A 103 10.74 8.85 -38.12
N PRO A 104 10.30 9.62 -39.14
CA PRO A 104 10.38 9.12 -40.50
C PRO A 104 11.84 8.77 -40.82
N LEU A 105 12.01 7.67 -41.54
CA LEU A 105 13.32 7.27 -42.03
C LEU A 105 13.85 8.38 -42.96
N PRO A 106 15.16 8.68 -42.93
CA PRO A 106 15.76 9.80 -43.67
C PRO A 106 15.75 9.66 -45.19
N TRP A 107 15.07 8.64 -45.72
CA TRP A 107 14.96 8.32 -47.14
C TRP A 107 13.50 8.16 -47.62
N ALA A 108 12.52 8.49 -46.77
CA ALA A 108 11.10 8.53 -47.14
C ALA A 108 10.68 9.90 -47.66
#